data_AF-A0A5K0XFL6-F1
#
_entry.id   AF-A0A5K0XFL6-F1
#
_cell.length_a   1.000
_cell.length_b   1.000
_cell.length_c   1.000
_cell.angle_alpha   90.00
_cell.angle_beta   90.00
_cell.angle_gamma   90.00
#
_symmetry.space_group_name_H-M   'P 1'
#
loop_
_entity.id
_entity.type
_entity.pdbx_description
1 polymer ?
#
loop_
_entity_poly.entity_id
_entity_poly.type
_entity_poly.pdbx_seq_one_letter_code
_entity_poly.pdbx_strand_id
1 'polypeptide(L)' 'ANLADDVTLKILYCGICHSDLHTTRNEWGNTIYPIVPG' A
#
# COMPACT_ATOMS: atom_id res chain seq x y z
N ALA A 1 13.47 15.52 -5.10
CA ALA A 1 12.79 16.81 -4.92
C ALA A 1 11.38 16.65 -5.46
N ASN A 2 10.39 17.20 -4.78
CA ASN A 2 9.00 17.10 -5.21
C ASN A 2 8.79 17.88 -6.53
N LEU A 3 8.04 17.31 -7.46
CA LEU A 3 7.60 17.94 -8.71
C LEU A 3 6.46 18.94 -8.44
N ALA A 4 6.09 19.71 -9.47
CA ALA A 4 5.10 20.79 -9.35
C ALA A 4 3.73 20.32 -8.82
N ASP A 5 3.34 19.09 -9.12
CA ASP A 5 2.03 18.53 -8.77
C ASP A 5 2.09 17.50 -7.61
N ASP A 6 3.25 17.33 -6.98
CA ASP A 6 3.41 16.37 -5.89
C ASP A 6 2.89 16.93 -4.56
N VAL A 7 2.10 16.12 -3.83
CA VAL A 7 1.65 16.43 -2.46
C VAL A 7 2.32 15.49 -1.47
N THR A 8 2.96 16.04 -0.44
CA THR A 8 3.59 15.25 0.63
C THR A 8 2.67 15.19 1.86
N LEU A 9 2.36 13.96 2.30
CA LEU A 9 1.52 13.70 3.47
C LEU A 9 2.34 13.00 4.55
N LYS A 10 2.12 13.41 5.82
CA LYS A 10 2.57 12.63 6.98
C LYS A 10 1.42 11.74 7.43
N ILE A 11 1.53 10.44 7.16
CA ILE A 11 0.55 9.45 7.59
C ILE A 11 0.69 9.29 9.12
N LEU A 12 -0.38 9.62 9.86
CA LEU A 12 -0.42 9.43 11.32
C LEU A 12 -1.02 8.08 11.70
N TYR A 13 -1.99 7.61 10.91
CA TYR A 13 -2.72 6.37 11.11
C TYR A 13 -3.07 5.76 9.75
N CYS A 14 -3.11 4.43 9.68
CA CYS A 14 -3.56 3.66 8.52
C CYS A 14 -4.44 2.52 9.05
N GLY A 15 -5.64 2.40 8.49
CA GLY A 15 -6.54 1.30 8.82
C GLY A 15 -6.16 0.04 8.05
N ILE A 16 -6.47 -1.14 8.59
CA ILE A 16 -6.25 -2.40 7.89
C ILE A 16 -7.57 -2.87 7.30
N CYS A 17 -7.56 -3.22 6.02
CA CYS A 17 -8.67 -3.81 5.30
C CYS A 17 -8.43 -5.31 5.03
N HIS A 18 -9.49 -6.05 4.74
CA HIS A 18 -9.38 -7.46 4.33
C HIS A 18 -8.62 -7.64 3.00
N SER A 19 -8.67 -6.63 2.11
CA SER A 19 -7.89 -6.61 0.87
C SER A 19 -6.38 -6.70 1.11
N ASP A 20 -5.89 -6.16 2.23
CA ASP A 20 -4.48 -6.17 2.59
C ASP A 20 -4.03 -7.60 2.86
N LEU A 21 -4.90 -8.41 3.47
CA LEU A 21 -4.62 -9.81 3.74
C LEU A 21 -4.62 -10.64 2.45
N HIS A 22 -5.63 -10.47 1.59
CA HIS A 22 -5.68 -11.14 0.28
C HIS A 22 -4.42 -10.85 -0.53
N THR A 23 -4.00 -9.58 -0.53
CA THR A 23 -2.84 -9.11 -1.28
C THR A 23 -1.53 -9.64 -0.67
N THR A 24 -1.37 -9.60 0.66
CA THR A 24 -0.15 -10.13 1.32
C THR A 24 0.02 -11.64 1.20
N ARG A 25 -1.10 -12.38 1.19
CA ARG A 25 -1.12 -13.84 1.04
C ARG A 25 -1.11 -14.31 -0.42
N ASN A 26 -1.08 -13.38 -1.38
CA ASN A 26 -1.12 -13.65 -2.81
C ASN A 26 -2.33 -14.51 -3.23
N GLU A 27 -3.49 -14.28 -2.61
CA GLU A 27 -4.70 -15.07 -2.88
C GLU A 27 -5.28 -14.80 -4.27
N TRP A 28 -4.88 -13.69 -4.91
CA TRP A 28 -5.23 -13.34 -6.29
C TRP A 28 -4.13 -13.68 -7.32
N GLY A 29 -2.98 -14.22 -6.87
CA GLY A 29 -1.93 -14.76 -7.75
C GLY A 29 -1.05 -13.73 -8.47
N ASN A 30 -1.17 -12.44 -8.16
CA ASN A 30 -0.45 -11.34 -8.83
C ASN A 30 0.38 -10.45 -7.87
N THR A 31 0.65 -10.92 -6.65
CA THR A 31 1.45 -10.17 -5.67
C THR A 31 2.93 -10.18 -6.03
N ILE A 32 3.54 -8.99 -6.10
CA ILE A 32 4.98 -8.79 -6.31
C ILE A 32 5.63 -8.46 -4.96
N TYR A 33 6.59 -9.27 -4.55
CA TYR A 33 7.29 -9.10 -3.27
C TYR A 33 8.64 -8.39 -3.44
N PRO A 34 9.08 -7.55 -2.48
CA PRO A 34 8.39 -7.16 -1.25
C PRO A 34 7.21 -6.22 -1.51
N ILE A 35 6.14 -6.36 -0.71
CA ILE A 35 4.93 -5.54 -0.81
C ILE A 35 4.67 -4.79 0.50
N VAL A 36 4.12 -3.58 0.38
CA VAL A 36 3.63 -2.78 1.50
C VAL A 36 2.14 -2.52 1.26
N PRO A 37 1.23 -3.31 1.85
CA PRO A 37 -0.22 -3.09 1.76
C PRO A 37 -0.65 -1.96 2.70
N GLY A 38 -1.89 -1.49 2.55
CA GLY A 38 -2.52 -0.49 3.41
C GLY A 38 -3.74 0.17 2.77
#